data_AF-A0A7X9KIZ7-F1
#
_entry.id   AF-A0A7X9KIZ7-F1
#
_cell.length_a   1.000
_cell.length_b   1.000
_cell.length_c   1.000
_cell.angle_alpha   90.00
_cell.angle_beta   90.00
_cell.angle_gamma   90.00
#
_symmetry.space_group_name_H-M   'P 1'
#
loop_
_entity.id
_entity.type
_entity.pdbx_description
1 polymer ?
#
loop_
_entity_poly.entity_id
_entity_poly.type
_entity_poly.pdbx_seq_one_letter_code
_entity_poly.pdbx_strand_id
1 'polypeptide(L)'
;PDFMVLTGNDLAIDMVMWGSDYLLGLSTFAPAEFALRDRLWLTGDPAFHELNDLLQYLGQFTFRPPVPGYRHDAAMFFQLRGWASSDMTPTGAARRPEGDREVLADIVRRLESWA
;
A
#
# COMPACT_ATOMS: atom_id res chain seq x y z
N PRO A 1 -20.95 13.38 -13.40
CA PRO A 1 -21.02 12.38 -14.50
C PRO A 1 -21.54 11.08 -13.92
N ASP A 2 -22.25 10.25 -14.70
CA ASP A 2 -22.83 9.00 -14.19
C ASP A 2 -21.87 7.80 -14.27
N PHE A 3 -20.61 8.02 -14.68
CA PHE A 3 -19.56 7.01 -14.74
C PHE A 3 -18.57 7.17 -13.58
N MET A 4 -18.06 6.05 -13.09
CA MET A 4 -17.02 5.98 -12.06
C MET A 4 -15.64 6.15 -12.69
N VAL A 5 -14.78 6.94 -12.05
CA VAL A 5 -13.36 7.09 -12.43
C VAL A 5 -12.54 6.34 -11.39
N LEU A 6 -11.69 5.42 -11.83
CA LEU A 6 -10.83 4.61 -10.95
C LEU A 6 -9.37 4.88 -11.29
N THR A 7 -8.60 5.40 -10.35
CA THR A 7 -7.14 5.48 -10.51
C THR A 7 -6.56 4.06 -10.38
N GLY A 8 -5.70 3.70 -11.33
CA GLY A 8 -4.86 2.50 -11.27
C GLY A 8 -3.40 2.83 -10.96
N ASN A 9 -3.13 4.03 -10.46
CA ASN A 9 -1.77 4.50 -10.20
C ASN A 9 -1.40 4.31 -8.72
N ASP A 10 -0.70 3.22 -8.41
CA ASP A 10 -0.19 2.93 -7.06
C ASP A 10 0.82 3.97 -6.53
N LEU A 11 1.31 4.87 -7.40
CA LEU A 11 2.20 5.98 -7.04
C LEU A 11 1.46 7.31 -6.81
N ALA A 12 0.14 7.38 -7.04
CA ALA A 12 -0.67 8.58 -6.81
C ALA A 12 -2.04 8.20 -6.22
N ILE A 13 -2.05 7.81 -4.94
CA ILE A 13 -3.26 7.35 -4.25
C ILE A 13 -4.15 8.50 -3.75
N ASP A 14 -3.63 9.71 -3.79
CA ASP A 14 -4.27 10.98 -3.43
C ASP A 14 -5.24 11.48 -4.52
N MET A 15 -5.27 10.83 -5.69
CA MET A 15 -6.29 11.08 -6.74
C MET A 15 -7.73 10.97 -6.21
N VAL A 16 -7.95 10.31 -5.07
CA VAL A 16 -9.24 10.29 -4.36
C VAL A 16 -9.71 11.65 -3.88
N MET A 17 -8.76 12.56 -3.60
CA MET A 17 -9.05 13.94 -3.23
C MET A 17 -9.57 14.77 -4.42
N TRP A 18 -9.37 14.26 -5.63
CA TRP A 18 -9.67 14.95 -6.89
C TRP A 18 -10.84 14.32 -7.65
N GLY A 19 -11.65 13.49 -6.98
CA GLY A 19 -12.90 12.93 -7.50
C GLY A 19 -12.77 11.56 -8.17
N SER A 20 -11.63 10.87 -8.01
CA SER A 20 -11.47 9.48 -8.43
C SER A 20 -11.79 8.52 -7.28
N ASP A 21 -12.39 7.37 -7.56
CA ASP A 21 -12.22 6.17 -6.73
C ASP A 21 -10.93 5.44 -7.15
N TYR A 22 -10.65 4.23 -6.66
CA TYR A 22 -9.39 3.54 -6.98
C TYR A 22 -9.51 2.02 -7.15
N LEU A 23 -8.64 1.46 -8.00
CA LEU A 23 -8.40 0.03 -8.17
C LEU A 23 -6.89 -0.20 -8.18
N LEU A 24 -6.33 -0.48 -7.00
CA LEU A 24 -4.89 -0.47 -6.75
C LEU A 24 -4.38 -1.86 -6.36
N GLY A 25 -3.16 -2.19 -6.81
CA GLY A 25 -2.45 -3.34 -6.26
C GLY A 25 -1.99 -3.07 -4.82
N LEU A 26 -1.65 -1.81 -4.53
CA LEU A 26 -1.19 -1.34 -3.22
C LEU A 26 -2.22 -1.56 -2.11
N SER A 27 -3.52 -1.45 -2.39
CA SER A 27 -4.56 -1.67 -1.38
C SER A 27 -4.57 -3.09 -0.83
N THR A 28 -3.99 -4.07 -1.55
CA THR A 28 -3.84 -5.44 -1.05
C THR A 28 -2.85 -5.56 0.10
N PHE A 29 -1.92 -4.62 0.26
CA PHE A 29 -0.96 -4.61 1.36
C PHE A 29 -1.64 -4.28 2.70
N ALA A 30 -2.55 -3.31 2.70
CA ALA A 30 -3.12 -2.73 3.93
C ALA A 30 -4.62 -2.40 3.76
N PRO A 31 -5.49 -3.39 3.44
CA PRO A 31 -6.88 -3.13 3.08
C PRO A 31 -7.69 -2.47 4.20
N ALA A 32 -7.40 -2.79 5.47
CA ALA A 32 -8.09 -2.20 6.61
C ALA A 32 -7.73 -0.71 6.78
N GLU A 33 -6.45 -0.39 6.57
CA GLU A 33 -5.92 0.96 6.66
C GLU A 33 -6.36 1.83 5.47
N PHE A 34 -6.47 1.26 4.26
CA PHE A 34 -7.13 1.94 3.14
C PHE A 34 -8.60 2.26 3.44
N ALA A 35 -9.35 1.32 4.01
CA ALA A 35 -10.74 1.56 4.40
C ALA A 35 -10.87 2.61 5.52
N LEU A 36 -9.94 2.64 6.47
CA LEU A 36 -9.86 3.69 7.49
C LEU A 36 -9.54 5.04 6.85
N ARG A 37 -8.54 5.11 5.97
CA ARG A 37 -8.17 6.32 5.23
C ARG A 37 -9.37 6.90 4.50
N ASP A 38 -10.12 6.06 3.79
CA ASP A 38 -11.32 6.51 3.04
C ASP A 38 -12.42 7.03 3.98
N ARG A 39 -12.59 6.42 5.16
CA ARG A 39 -13.53 6.91 6.18
C ARG A 39 -13.12 8.28 6.71
N LEU A 40 -11.83 8.47 7.03
CA LEU A 40 -11.31 9.74 7.52
C LEU A 40 -11.50 10.85 6.48
N TRP A 41 -11.29 10.55 5.19
CA TRP A 41 -11.57 11.47 4.10
C TRP A 41 -13.05 11.87 4.07
N LEU A 42 -13.94 10.88 4.10
CA LEU A 42 -15.39 11.10 4.03
C LEU A 42 -15.91 11.96 5.19
N THR A 43 -15.32 11.81 6.39
CA THR A 43 -15.71 12.58 7.58
C THR A 43 -14.98 13.92 7.71
N GLY A 44 -14.04 14.24 6.81
CA GLY A 44 -13.23 15.46 6.88
C GLY A 44 -12.25 15.48 8.06
N ASP A 45 -11.83 14.31 8.54
CA ASP A 45 -10.88 14.20 9.66
C ASP A 45 -9.45 14.48 9.16
N PRO A 46 -8.71 15.44 9.77
CA PRO A 46 -7.35 15.77 9.34
C PRO A 46 -6.35 14.61 9.49
N ALA A 47 -6.62 13.60 10.32
CA ALA A 47 -5.80 12.40 10.44
C ALA A 47 -5.70 11.61 9.11
N PHE A 48 -6.63 11.86 8.18
CA PHE A 48 -6.53 11.40 6.79
C PHE A 48 -5.14 11.63 6.19
N HIS A 49 -4.56 12.82 6.37
CA HIS A 49 -3.32 13.19 5.70
C HIS A 49 -2.15 12.34 6.18
N GLU A 50 -2.05 12.08 7.48
CA GLU A 50 -0.98 11.28 8.05
C GLU A 50 -1.06 9.82 7.61
N LEU A 51 -2.26 9.23 7.63
CA LEU A 51 -2.45 7.86 7.16
C LEU A 51 -2.24 7.74 5.65
N ASN A 52 -2.75 8.70 4.88
CA ASN A 52 -2.56 8.75 3.43
C ASN A 52 -1.08 8.86 3.06
N ASP A 53 -0.30 9.69 3.77
CA ASP A 53 1.15 9.82 3.53
C ASP A 53 1.90 8.52 3.81
N LEU A 54 1.53 7.79 4.86
CA LEU A 54 2.12 6.48 5.16
C LEU A 54 1.80 5.45 4.07
N LEU A 55 0.54 5.40 3.61
CA LEU A 55 0.12 4.52 2.52
C LEU A 55 0.78 4.91 1.19
N GLN A 56 0.92 6.21 0.91
CA GLN A 56 1.60 6.73 -0.28
C GLN A 56 3.10 6.40 -0.23
N TYR A 57 3.73 6.43 0.95
CA TYR A 57 5.11 5.99 1.14
C TYR A 57 5.27 4.49 0.87
N LEU A 58 4.35 3.66 1.36
CA LEU A 58 4.32 2.23 1.02
C LEU A 58 4.22 2.00 -0.49
N GLY A 59 3.36 2.74 -1.18
CA GLY A 59 3.26 2.72 -2.65
C GLY A 59 4.57 3.07 -3.33
N GLN A 60 5.15 4.22 -2.97
CA GLN A 60 6.41 4.69 -3.53
C GLN A 60 7.55 3.68 -3.33
N PHE A 61 7.62 3.05 -2.16
CA PHE A 61 8.65 2.08 -1.84
C PHE A 61 8.49 0.77 -2.61
N THR A 62 7.28 0.20 -2.64
CA THR A 62 7.02 -1.14 -3.19
C THR A 62 6.92 -1.16 -4.71
N PHE A 63 6.38 -0.09 -5.31
CA PHE A 63 6.24 0.05 -6.76
C PHE A 63 7.43 0.73 -7.44
N ARG A 64 8.54 0.95 -6.72
CA ARG A 64 9.76 1.52 -7.30
C ARG A 64 10.34 0.65 -8.42
N PRO A 65 10.98 1.21 -9.47
CA PRO A 65 11.61 0.43 -10.52
C PRO A 65 12.62 -0.61 -10.00
N PRO A 66 12.68 -1.82 -10.58
CA PRO A 66 11.73 -2.35 -11.56
C PRO A 66 10.39 -2.69 -10.91
N VAL A 67 9.29 -2.19 -11.49
CA VAL A 67 7.92 -2.34 -10.93
C VAL A 67 7.57 -3.80 -10.60
N PRO A 68 7.87 -4.81 -11.44
CA PRO A 68 7.51 -6.21 -11.13
C PRO A 68 8.05 -6.77 -9.81
N GLY A 69 9.02 -6.09 -9.18
CA GLY A 69 9.57 -6.44 -7.87
C GLY A 69 8.60 -6.21 -6.69
N TYR A 70 7.52 -5.43 -6.88
CA TYR A 70 6.51 -5.20 -5.82
C TYR A 70 5.92 -6.52 -5.29
N ARG A 71 5.88 -7.59 -6.11
CA ARG A 71 5.37 -8.90 -5.70
C ARG A 71 6.19 -9.54 -4.58
N HIS A 72 7.50 -9.30 -4.57
CA HIS A 72 8.36 -9.77 -3.50
C HIS A 72 8.21 -8.90 -2.25
N ASP A 73 8.07 -7.57 -2.43
CA ASP A 73 7.73 -6.69 -1.31
C ASP A 73 6.39 -7.06 -0.67
N ALA A 74 5.38 -7.37 -1.48
CA ALA A 74 4.08 -7.86 -1.02
C ALA A 74 4.22 -9.15 -0.21
N ALA A 75 4.99 -10.11 -0.70
CA ALA A 75 5.23 -11.37 -0.01
C ALA A 75 5.95 -11.16 1.33
N MET A 76 6.97 -10.29 1.38
CA MET A 76 7.62 -9.88 2.63
C MET A 76 6.63 -9.21 3.59
N PHE A 77 5.83 -8.28 3.10
CA PHE A 77 4.85 -7.55 3.89
C PHE A 77 3.78 -8.49 4.47
N PHE A 78 3.26 -9.43 3.68
CA PHE A 78 2.31 -10.44 4.14
C PHE A 78 2.91 -11.38 5.18
N GLN A 79 4.18 -11.74 5.03
CA GLN A 79 4.89 -12.52 6.05
C GLN A 79 5.04 -11.73 7.34
N LEU A 80 5.43 -10.46 7.27
CA LEU A 80 5.58 -9.56 8.43
C LEU A 80 4.25 -9.35 9.17
N ARG A 81 3.13 -9.28 8.44
CA ARG A 81 1.77 -9.18 8.98
C ARG A 81 1.21 -10.52 9.50
N GLY A 82 1.95 -11.62 9.32
CA GLY A 82 1.50 -12.97 9.69
C GLY A 82 0.41 -13.55 8.79
N TRP A 83 0.17 -12.98 7.61
CA TRP A 83 -0.84 -13.46 6.64
C TRP A 83 -0.29 -14.58 5.75
N ALA A 84 1.03 -14.68 5.62
CA ALA A 84 1.73 -15.72 4.90
C ALA A 84 2.86 -16.31 5.76
N SER A 85 3.21 -17.57 5.52
CA SER A 85 4.32 -18.23 6.23
C SER A 85 5.70 -17.90 5.64
N SER A 86 5.76 -17.38 4.41
CA SER A 86 7.01 -17.04 3.71
C SER A 86 6.82 -15.92 2.70
N ASP A 87 7.93 -15.32 2.27
CA ASP A 87 8.01 -14.31 1.21
C ASP A 87 8.38 -14.91 -0.17
N MET A 88 8.25 -16.23 -0.31
CA MET A 88 8.67 -16.95 -1.52
C MET A 88 7.81 -16.56 -2.72
N THR A 89 8.47 -16.15 -3.81
CA THR A 89 7.85 -15.86 -5.11
C THR A 89 8.18 -16.96 -6.14
N PRO A 90 7.37 -17.12 -7.21
CA PRO A 90 7.67 -18.06 -8.30
C PRO A 90 9.07 -17.87 -8.91
N THR A 91 9.67 -18.94 -9.42
CA THR A 91 10.98 -18.91 -10.08
C THR A 91 10.99 -17.88 -11.21
N GLY A 92 12.04 -17.05 -11.26
CA GLY A 92 12.19 -15.99 -12.27
C GLY A 92 11.46 -14.69 -11.95
N ALA A 93 10.70 -14.62 -10.84
CA ALA A 93 10.16 -13.35 -10.37
C ALA A 93 11.29 -12.40 -9.93
N ALA A 94 11.11 -11.10 -10.19
CA ALA A 94 12.03 -10.07 -9.70
C ALA A 94 12.02 -10.08 -8.17
N ARG A 95 13.21 -10.24 -7.57
CA ARG A 95 13.39 -10.17 -6.13
C ARG A 95 13.95 -8.82 -5.72
N ARG A 96 13.63 -8.44 -4.50
CA ARG A 96 14.08 -7.22 -3.82
C ARG A 96 15.23 -7.54 -2.86
N PRO A 97 16.11 -6.58 -2.56
CA PRO A 97 17.16 -6.76 -1.57
C PRO A 97 16.60 -7.07 -0.18
N GLU A 98 17.35 -7.80 0.64
CA GLU A 98 16.91 -8.15 2.00
C GLU A 98 16.70 -6.92 2.89
N GLY A 99 17.43 -5.83 2.64
CA GLY A 99 17.28 -4.56 3.37
C GLY A 99 15.89 -3.94 3.25
N ASP A 100 15.09 -4.31 2.24
CA ASP A 100 13.70 -3.87 2.15
C ASP A 100 12.85 -4.36 3.33
N ARG A 101 13.19 -5.51 3.92
CA ARG A 101 12.44 -6.07 5.05
C ARG A 101 12.40 -5.13 6.25
N GLU A 102 13.49 -4.43 6.53
CA GLU A 102 13.55 -3.49 7.66
C GLU A 102 12.63 -2.28 7.44
N VAL A 103 12.60 -1.75 6.21
CA VAL A 103 11.72 -0.65 5.82
C VAL A 103 10.26 -1.08 5.89
N LEU A 104 9.94 -2.25 5.33
CA LEU A 104 8.58 -2.80 5.36
C LEU A 104 8.12 -3.09 6.80
N ALA A 105 9.01 -3.60 7.66
CA ALA A 105 8.70 -3.83 9.07
C ALA A 105 8.42 -2.53 9.84
N ASP A 106 9.14 -1.43 9.54
CA ASP A 106 8.79 -0.11 10.08
C ASP A 106 7.41 0.36 9.64
N ILE A 107 7.11 0.23 8.34
CA ILE A 107 5.79 0.59 7.81
C ILE A 107 4.69 -0.25 8.47
N VAL A 108 4.87 -1.56 8.64
CA VAL A 108 3.91 -2.44 9.34
C VAL A 108 3.66 -1.93 10.76
N ARG A 109 4.70 -1.68 11.56
CA ARG A 109 4.54 -1.19 12.94
C ARG A 109 3.81 0.15 12.99
N ARG A 110 4.07 1.05 12.03
CA ARG A 110 3.40 2.35 11.94
C ARG A 110 1.95 2.23 11.48
N LEU A 111 1.61 1.26 10.65
CA LEU A 111 0.22 0.97 10.27
C LEU A 111 -0.55 0.33 11.42
N GLU A 112 0.09 -0.53 12.22
CA GLU A 112 -0.52 -1.15 13.41
C GLU A 112 -0.94 -0.13 14.47
N SER A 113 -0.34 1.06 14.53
CA SER A 113 -0.79 2.12 15.43
C SER A 113 -2.09 2.81 14.99
N TRP A 114 -2.61 2.49 13.80
CA TRP A 114 -3.91 2.95 13.29
C TRP A 114 -5.04 1.93 13.51
N ALA A 115 -4.72 0.72 13.99
CA ALA A 115 -5.66 -0.37 14.21
C ALA A 115 -6.56 -0.15 15.45
#